data_AF-A0A8R7R8G9-F1
#
_entry.id   AF-A0A8R7R8G9-F1
#
_cell.length_a   1.000
_cell.length_b   1.000
_cell.length_c   1.000
_cell.angle_alpha   90.00
_cell.angle_beta   90.00
_cell.angle_gamma   90.00
#
_symmetry.space_group_name_H-M   'P 1'
#
loop_
_entity.id
_entity.type
_entity.pdbx_description
1 polymer ?
#
loop_
_entity_poly.entity_id
_entity_poly.type
_entity_poly.pdbx_seq_one_letter_code
_entity_poly.pdbx_strand_id
1 'polypeptide(L)'
;AYAILVLSAAVESTWTTSHTLTYQLQKNASISVQERAFYGACLTDYVAALNSLDHTLVVMLPNCFFQGINDDYLSALASLNSCRDRFIGPAMYTSPVYPLVLADRNKALLAYSLGKLLS
;
A
#
# COMPACT_ATOMS: atom_id res chain seq x y z
N ALA A 1 -13.05 -3.83 -17.18
CA ALA A 1 -12.37 -2.51 -17.28
C ALA A 1 -12.15 -1.88 -15.90
N TYR A 2 -13.20 -1.64 -15.10
CA TYR A 2 -13.06 -0.95 -13.80
C TYR A 2 -12.15 -1.65 -12.78
N ALA A 3 -12.19 -2.98 -12.66
CA ALA A 3 -11.32 -3.71 -11.72
C ALA A 3 -9.82 -3.50 -12.03
N ILE A 4 -9.44 -3.59 -13.31
CA ILE A 4 -8.06 -3.32 -13.76
C ILE A 4 -7.68 -1.87 -13.49
N LEU A 5 -8.54 -0.92 -13.86
CA LEU A 5 -8.25 0.51 -13.70
C LEU A 5 -8.05 0.91 -12.23
N VAL A 6 -8.91 0.41 -11.34
CA VAL A 6 -8.78 0.66 -9.90
C VAL A 6 -7.53 -0.01 -9.34
N LEU A 7 -7.21 -1.23 -9.76
CA LEU A 7 -5.99 -1.91 -9.33
C LEU A 7 -4.73 -1.17 -9.81
N SER A 8 -4.67 -0.74 -11.07
CA SER A 8 -3.56 0.08 -11.58
C SER A 8 -3.41 1.38 -10.77
N ALA A 9 -4.51 2.04 -10.42
CA ALA A 9 -4.47 3.21 -9.56
C ALA A 9 -3.99 2.90 -8.13
N ALA A 10 -4.32 1.72 -7.60
CA ALA A 10 -3.84 1.27 -6.29
C ALA A 10 -2.33 0.98 -6.32
N VAL A 11 -1.84 0.30 -7.36
CA VAL A 11 -0.40 0.05 -7.59
C VAL A 11 0.37 1.36 -7.67
N GLU A 12 -0.03 2.27 -8.56
CA GLU A 12 0.67 3.55 -8.77
C GLU A 12 0.73 4.41 -7.50
N SER A 13 -0.40 4.45 -6.77
CA SER A 13 -0.49 5.20 -5.51
C SER A 13 0.44 4.59 -4.45
N THR A 14 0.43 3.26 -4.31
CA THR A 14 1.31 2.54 -3.39
C THR A 14 2.78 2.75 -3.74
N TRP A 15 3.12 2.71 -5.03
CA TRP A 15 4.48 2.95 -5.54
C TRP A 15 4.95 4.36 -5.18
N THR A 16 4.12 5.36 -5.47
CA THR A 16 4.41 6.77 -5.17
C THR A 16 4.65 7.01 -3.67
N THR A 17 3.84 6.40 -2.81
CA THR A 17 4.01 6.54 -1.35
C THR A 17 5.28 5.83 -0.87
N SER A 18 5.67 4.68 -1.46
CA SER A 18 6.95 4.01 -1.15
C SER A 18 8.15 4.93 -1.42
N HIS A 19 8.11 5.71 -2.50
CA HIS A 19 9.13 6.70 -2.83
C HIS A 19 9.10 7.88 -1.85
N THR A 20 7.91 8.29 -1.42
CA THR A 20 7.77 9.32 -0.39
C THR A 20 8.37 8.87 0.95
N LEU A 21 8.13 7.62 1.37
CA LEU A 21 8.74 7.02 2.56
C LEU A 21 10.26 6.99 2.46
N THR A 22 10.78 6.55 1.30
CA THR A 22 12.22 6.53 1.00
C THR A 22 12.81 7.94 1.08
N TYR A 23 12.13 8.93 0.51
CA TYR A 23 12.55 10.33 0.57
C TYR A 23 12.57 10.88 2.00
N GLN A 24 11.59 10.53 2.86
CA GLN A 24 11.65 10.92 4.27
C GLN A 24 12.87 10.31 4.98
N LEU A 25 13.17 9.03 4.73
CA LEU A 25 14.33 8.35 5.32
C LEU A 25 15.67 8.99 4.94
N GLN A 26 15.77 9.61 3.75
CA GLN A 26 16.98 10.29 3.30
C GLN A 26 17.26 11.62 4.04
N LYS A 27 16.26 12.21 4.70
CA LYS A 27 16.39 13.48 5.46
C LYS A 27 17.06 13.29 6.82
N ASN A 28 18.19 12.59 6.85
CA ASN A 28 18.82 12.01 8.05
C ASN A 28 18.85 12.91 9.30
N ALA A 29 19.12 14.21 9.16
CA ALA A 29 19.21 15.17 10.27
C ALA A 29 17.88 15.87 10.63
N SER A 30 16.84 15.73 9.80
CA SER A 30 15.55 16.43 9.94
C SER A 30 14.43 15.57 10.53
N ILE A 31 14.66 14.27 10.72
CA ILE A 31 13.68 13.33 11.28
C ILE A 31 14.20 12.70 12.57
N SER A 32 13.30 12.48 13.53
CA SER A 32 13.60 11.80 14.78
C SER A 32 13.89 10.31 14.59
N VAL A 33 14.48 9.67 15.61
CA VAL A 33 14.71 8.22 15.64
C VAL A 33 13.38 7.45 15.51
N GLN A 34 12.32 7.93 16.15
CA GLN A 34 10.98 7.35 16.06
C GLN A 34 10.42 7.44 14.64
N GLU A 35 10.51 8.61 14.00
CA GLU A 35 10.06 8.78 12.61
C GLU A 35 10.85 7.90 11.65
N ARG A 36 12.17 7.80 11.84
CA ARG A 36 13.02 6.92 11.03
C ARG A 36 12.61 5.45 11.15
N ALA A 37 12.41 4.96 12.37
CA ALA A 37 11.96 3.59 12.60
C ALA A 37 10.57 3.35 11.99
N PHE A 38 9.66 4.32 12.15
CA PHE A 38 8.33 4.29 11.56
C PHE A 38 8.38 4.22 10.02
N TYR A 39 9.10 5.15 9.36
CA TYR A 39 9.19 5.17 7.90
C TYR A 39 9.86 3.92 7.35
N GLY A 40 10.89 3.39 8.03
CA GLY A 40 11.55 2.14 7.64
C GLY A 40 10.61 0.94 7.70
N ALA A 41 9.87 0.79 8.79
CA ALA A 41 8.91 -0.31 8.94
C ALA A 41 7.74 -0.19 7.96
N CYS A 42 7.21 1.03 7.79
CA CYS A 42 6.14 1.28 6.80
C CYS A 42 6.63 1.00 5.38
N LEU A 43 7.88 1.33 5.03
CA LEU A 43 8.45 1.01 3.71
C LEU A 43 8.49 -0.50 3.45
N THR A 44 8.85 -1.30 4.45
CA THR A 44 8.78 -2.78 4.35
C THR A 44 7.36 -3.25 4.08
N ASP A 45 6.38 -2.71 4.81
CA ASP A 45 4.96 -3.02 4.59
C ASP A 45 4.51 -2.62 3.16
N TYR A 46 4.97 -1.49 2.64
CA TYR A 46 4.66 -1.02 1.29
C TYR A 46 5.26 -1.87 0.18
N VAL A 47 6.49 -2.37 0.34
CA VAL A 47 7.11 -3.30 -0.61
C VAL A 47 6.31 -4.60 -0.67
N ALA A 48 5.86 -5.11 0.47
CA ALA A 48 5.01 -6.30 0.52
C ALA A 48 3.65 -6.07 -0.18
N ALA A 49 3.01 -4.92 0.08
CA ALA A 49 1.76 -4.55 -0.59
C ALA A 49 1.92 -4.43 -2.11
N LEU A 50 3.00 -3.80 -2.59
CA LEU A 50 3.31 -3.69 -4.01
C LEU A 50 3.45 -5.04 -4.67
N ASN A 51 4.23 -5.96 -4.08
CA ASN A 51 4.42 -7.30 -4.65
C ASN A 51 3.08 -8.03 -4.86
N SER A 52 2.15 -7.95 -3.89
CA SER A 52 0.83 -8.56 -4.01
C SER A 52 -0.06 -7.87 -5.06
N LEU A 53 -0.12 -6.53 -5.06
CA LEU A 53 -0.94 -5.79 -6.03
C LEU A 53 -0.41 -5.94 -7.47
N ASP A 54 0.91 -5.90 -7.66
CA ASP A 54 1.56 -6.09 -8.96
C ASP A 54 1.37 -7.52 -9.47
N HIS A 55 1.51 -8.53 -8.60
CA HIS A 55 1.23 -9.91 -8.98
C HIS A 55 -0.22 -10.06 -9.47
N THR A 56 -1.19 -9.49 -8.74
CA THR A 56 -2.58 -9.48 -9.19
C THR A 56 -2.77 -8.76 -10.53
N LEU A 57 -2.13 -7.61 -10.71
CA LEU A 57 -2.30 -6.76 -11.90
C LEU A 57 -1.66 -7.35 -13.16
N VAL A 58 -0.45 -7.86 -13.04
CA VAL A 58 0.39 -8.26 -14.17
C VAL A 58 0.27 -9.75 -14.47
N VAL A 59 0.00 -10.58 -13.47
CA VAL A 59 -0.08 -12.03 -13.63
C VAL A 59 -1.53 -12.51 -13.57
N MET A 60 -2.27 -12.19 -12.51
CA MET A 60 -3.56 -12.86 -12.28
C MET A 60 -4.66 -12.38 -13.22
N LEU A 61 -4.94 -11.07 -13.25
CA LEU A 61 -6.02 -10.52 -14.07
C LEU A 61 -5.83 -10.75 -15.59
N PRO A 62 -4.64 -10.57 -16.19
CA PRO A 62 -4.44 -10.76 -17.62
C PRO A 62 -4.59 -12.22 -18.06
N ASN A 63 -4.31 -13.17 -17.18
CA ASN A 63 -4.41 -14.61 -17.45
C ASN A 63 -5.73 -15.22 -16.97
N CYS A 64 -6.67 -14.40 -16.47
CA CYS A 64 -7.93 -14.87 -15.88
C CYS A 64 -7.74 -15.88 -14.73
N PHE A 65 -6.63 -15.78 -13.98
CA PHE A 65 -6.36 -16.62 -12.83
C PHE A 65 -7.06 -16.04 -11.59
N PHE A 66 -8.34 -16.33 -11.44
CA PHE A 66 -9.13 -15.81 -10.32
C PHE A 66 -9.00 -16.64 -9.04
N GLN A 67 -8.52 -17.89 -9.14
CA GLN A 67 -8.21 -18.68 -7.96
C GLN A 67 -7.03 -18.04 -7.20
N GLY A 68 -7.24 -17.75 -5.91
CA GLY A 68 -6.22 -17.11 -5.06
C GLY A 68 -6.11 -15.60 -5.21
N ILE A 69 -6.87 -14.95 -6.11
CA ILE A 69 -6.78 -13.48 -6.32
C ILE A 69 -7.16 -12.70 -5.05
N ASN A 70 -8.06 -13.27 -4.25
CA ASN A 70 -8.47 -12.69 -2.98
C ASN A 70 -7.34 -12.72 -1.95
N ASP A 71 -6.45 -13.71 -2.00
CA ASP A 71 -5.36 -13.84 -1.04
C ASP A 71 -4.31 -12.75 -1.27
N ASP A 72 -4.01 -12.39 -2.52
CA ASP A 72 -3.15 -11.26 -2.86
C ASP A 72 -3.74 -9.94 -2.38
N TYR A 73 -5.01 -9.68 -2.68
CA TYR A 73 -5.68 -8.46 -2.24
C TYR A 73 -5.68 -8.34 -0.71
N LEU A 74 -5.99 -9.42 0.01
CA LEU A 74 -5.99 -9.45 1.47
C LEU A 74 -4.58 -9.27 2.04
N SER A 75 -3.56 -9.85 1.40
CA SER A 75 -2.15 -9.67 1.78
C SER A 75 -1.68 -8.22 1.60
N ALA A 76 -2.06 -7.58 0.49
CA ALA A 76 -1.79 -6.17 0.25
C ALA A 76 -2.47 -5.28 1.30
N LEU A 77 -3.76 -5.52 1.57
CA LEU A 77 -4.52 -4.78 2.57
C LEU A 77 -3.96 -4.97 3.99
N ALA A 78 -3.55 -6.18 4.35
CA ALA A 78 -2.93 -6.46 5.64
C ALA A 78 -1.64 -5.65 5.82
N SER A 79 -0.81 -5.57 4.79
CA SER A 79 0.43 -4.80 4.82
C SER A 79 0.17 -3.28 4.91
N LEU A 80 -0.77 -2.75 4.12
CA LEU A 80 -1.16 -1.34 4.22
C LEU A 80 -1.78 -0.99 5.59
N ASN A 81 -2.58 -1.89 6.16
CA ASN A 81 -3.10 -1.74 7.52
C ASN A 81 -1.99 -1.77 8.57
N SER A 82 -0.99 -2.65 8.41
CA SER A 82 0.19 -2.71 9.28
C SER A 82 0.89 -1.35 9.35
N CYS A 83 1.16 -0.70 8.20
CA CYS A 83 1.72 0.65 8.22
C CYS A 83 0.78 1.66 8.89
N ARG A 84 -0.52 1.65 8.56
CA ARG A 84 -1.52 2.55 9.17
C ARG A 84 -1.54 2.42 10.71
N ASP A 85 -1.46 1.20 11.23
CA ASP A 85 -1.57 0.94 12.66
C ASP A 85 -0.33 1.36 13.46
N ARG A 86 0.80 1.59 12.76
CA ARG A 86 2.00 2.17 13.36
C ARG A 86 1.88 3.68 13.66
N PHE A 87 0.88 4.37 13.10
CA PHE A 87 0.63 5.77 13.44
C PHE A 87 0.05 5.87 14.86
N ILE A 88 0.94 5.99 15.84
CA ILE A 88 0.60 6.09 17.25
C ILE A 88 0.83 7.51 17.74
N GLY A 89 -0.27 8.19 18.07
CA GLY A 89 -0.25 9.51 18.71
C GLY A 89 -0.27 10.72 17.75
N PRO A 90 -0.54 11.93 18.28
CA PRO A 90 -0.86 13.11 17.47
C PRO A 90 0.25 13.53 16.49
N ALA A 91 1.51 13.41 16.92
CA ALA A 91 2.66 13.80 16.11
C ALA A 91 2.82 12.95 14.83
N MET A 92 2.39 11.68 14.86
CA MET A 92 2.43 10.82 13.68
C MET A 92 1.30 11.15 12.71
N TYR A 93 0.13 11.58 13.19
CA TYR A 93 -0.98 11.99 12.32
C TYR A 93 -0.69 13.30 11.57
N THR A 94 0.23 14.13 12.06
CA THR A 94 0.73 15.31 11.32
C THR A 94 1.78 14.98 10.27
N SER A 95 2.23 13.71 10.18
CA SER A 95 3.17 13.30 9.15
C SER A 95 2.56 13.49 7.75
N PRO A 96 3.32 14.01 6.77
CA PRO A 96 2.86 14.13 5.39
C PRO A 96 2.53 12.77 4.74
N VAL A 97 2.98 11.66 5.34
CA VAL A 97 2.72 10.30 4.84
C VAL A 97 1.36 9.76 5.28
N TYR A 98 0.78 10.25 6.39
CA TYR A 98 -0.50 9.77 6.90
C TYR A 98 -1.66 9.82 5.89
N PRO A 99 -1.95 10.97 5.24
CA PRO A 99 -3.05 11.03 4.26
C PRO A 99 -2.81 10.13 3.05
N LEU A 100 -1.55 9.89 2.67
CA LEU A 100 -1.19 8.99 1.57
C LEU A 100 -1.51 7.54 1.94
N VAL A 101 -1.14 7.11 3.15
CA VAL A 101 -1.43 5.76 3.65
C VAL A 101 -2.92 5.47 3.68
N LEU A 102 -3.75 6.44 4.10
CA LEU A 102 -5.20 6.28 4.05
C LEU A 102 -5.72 6.17 2.61
N ALA A 103 -5.19 6.99 1.69
CA ALA A 103 -5.59 6.97 0.29
C ALA A 103 -5.22 5.64 -0.39
N ASP A 104 -4.02 5.12 -0.14
CA ASP A 104 -3.54 3.85 -0.71
C ASP A 104 -4.39 2.69 -0.24
N ARG A 105 -4.63 2.61 1.08
CA ARG A 105 -5.50 1.61 1.67
C ARG A 105 -6.90 1.64 1.06
N ASN A 106 -7.49 2.82 0.88
CA ASN A 106 -8.83 2.94 0.30
C ASN A 106 -8.88 2.50 -1.17
N LYS A 107 -7.84 2.80 -1.96
CA LYS A 107 -7.74 2.31 -3.34
C LYS A 107 -7.58 0.79 -3.38
N ALA A 108 -6.72 0.21 -2.54
CA ALA A 108 -6.56 -1.24 -2.42
C ALA A 108 -7.86 -1.93 -1.98
N LEU A 109 -8.62 -1.31 -1.07
CA LEU A 109 -9.91 -1.84 -0.61
C LEU A 109 -10.97 -1.82 -1.73
N LEU A 110 -10.99 -0.75 -2.54
CA LEU A 110 -11.86 -0.69 -3.70
C LEU A 110 -11.46 -1.74 -4.75
N ALA A 111 -10.15 -1.91 -4.99
CA ALA A 111 -9.62 -2.93 -5.90
C ALA A 111 -10.04 -4.34 -5.45
N TYR A 112 -9.88 -4.66 -4.17
CA TYR A 112 -10.36 -5.91 -3.58
C TYR A 112 -11.87 -6.09 -3.75
N SER A 113 -12.66 -5.05 -3.46
CA SER A 113 -14.12 -5.13 -3.54
C SER A 113 -14.61 -5.43 -4.95
N LEU A 114 -13.97 -4.83 -5.96
CA LEU A 114 -14.23 -5.13 -7.37
C LEU A 114 -13.68 -6.49 -7.79
N GLY A 115 -12.50 -6.88 -7.28
CA GLY A 115 -11.87 -8.18 -7.54
C GLY A 115 -12.71 -9.35 -7.06
N LYS A 116 -13.40 -9.20 -5.92
CA LYS A 116 -14.37 -10.19 -5.42
C LYS A 116 -15.56 -10.44 -6.34
N LEU A 117 -15.84 -9.54 -7.28
CA LEU A 117 -16.90 -9.75 -8.27
C LEU A 117 -16.43 -10.62 -9.45
N LEU A 118 -15.12 -10.92 -9.52
CA LEU A 118 -14.50 -11.74 -10.56
C LEU A 118 -14.24 -13.19 -10.09
N SER A 119 -14.25 -13.42 -8.77
CA SER A 119 -13.98 -14.73 -8.15
C SER A 119 -15.26 -15.49 -7.82
#